data_AF-A0A3D6DT63-F1
#
_entry.id   AF-A0A3D6DT63-F1
#
_cell.length_a   1.000
_cell.length_b   1.000
_cell.length_c   1.000
_cell.angle_alpha   90.00
_cell.angle_beta   90.00
_cell.angle_gamma   90.00
#
_symmetry.space_group_name_H-M   'P 1'
#
loop_
_entity.id
_entity.type
_entity.pdbx_description
1 polymer ?
#
loop_
_entity_poly.entity_id
_entity_poly.type
_entity_poly.pdbx_seq_one_letter_code
_entity_poly.pdbx_strand_id
1 'polypeptide(L)' 'MRLVARLGGYLGRANDPPPGHQIMWQGYAQLQTLCDGFCLNKRNSW' A
#
# COMPACT_ATOMS: atom_id res chain seq x y z
N MET A 1 -0.23 -8.81 -5.27
CA MET A 1 0.52 -8.83 -3.99
C MET A 1 1.76 -7.93 -3.97
N ARG A 2 2.60 -7.87 -5.03
CA ARG A 2 3.84 -7.05 -5.02
C ARG A 2 3.63 -5.55 -4.80
N LEU A 3 2.56 -4.95 -5.36
CA LEU A 3 2.29 -3.52 -5.20
C LEU A 3 1.94 -3.14 -3.75
N VAL A 4 1.08 -3.94 -3.12
CA VAL A 4 0.75 -3.78 -1.69
C VAL A 4 2.00 -3.93 -0.84
N ALA A 5 2.83 -4.94 -1.10
CA ALA A 5 4.11 -5.08 -0.40
C ALA A 5 5.00 -3.85 -0.56
N ARG A 6 5.08 -3.26 -1.76
CA ARG A 6 5.86 -2.04 -2.03
C ARG A 6 5.33 -0.82 -1.27
N LEU A 7 4.02 -0.67 -1.15
CA LEU A 7 3.40 0.35 -0.27
C LEU A 7 3.79 0.11 1.20
N GLY A 8 3.90 -1.17 1.59
CA GLY A 8 4.40 -1.57 2.91
C GLY A 8 5.92 -1.42 3.11
N GLY A 9 6.66 -0.86 2.14
CA GLY A 9 8.11 -0.67 2.24
C GLY A 9 8.96 -1.81 1.67
N TYR A 10 8.36 -2.79 0.99
CA TYR A 10 9.10 -3.85 0.31
C TYR A 10 9.84 -3.32 -0.91
N LEU A 11 11.17 -3.41 -0.91
CA LEU A 11 12.02 -2.92 -2.01
C LEU A 11 12.04 -3.89 -3.20
N GLY A 12 11.95 -5.21 -2.94
CA GLY A 12 11.92 -6.23 -3.98
C GLY A 12 13.26 -6.37 -4.72
N ARG A 13 14.39 -6.26 -4.01
CA ARG A 13 15.71 -6.55 -4.56
C ARG A 13 15.83 -8.03 -4.89
N ALA A 14 16.74 -8.38 -5.81
CA ALA A 14 16.90 -9.74 -6.30
C ALA A 14 17.11 -10.81 -5.20
N ASN A 15 17.67 -10.42 -4.05
CA ASN A 15 17.93 -11.31 -2.91
C ASN A 15 17.06 -10.99 -1.68
N ASP A 16 16.06 -10.12 -1.79
CA ASP A 16 15.18 -9.87 -0.66
C ASP A 16 14.27 -11.10 -0.45
N PRO A 17 14.09 -11.56 0.81
CA PRO A 17 13.14 -12.61 1.11
C PRO A 17 11.72 -12.17 0.70
N PRO A 18 10.79 -13.11 0.44
CA PRO A 18 9.43 -12.77 0.09
C PRO A 18 8.79 -11.87 1.17
N PRO A 19 7.90 -10.94 0.78
CA PRO A 19 7.31 -9.99 1.72
C PRO A 19 6.48 -10.72 2.78
N GLY A 20 6.83 -10.52 4.05
CA GLY A 20 6.14 -11.10 5.18
C GLY A 20 4.76 -10.47 5.43
N HIS A 21 3.95 -11.14 6.25
CA HIS A 21 2.59 -10.71 6.59
C HIS A 21 2.53 -9.29 7.18
N GLN A 22 3.54 -8.90 7.97
CA GLN A 22 3.60 -7.55 8.55
C GLN A 22 3.73 -6.45 7.49
N ILE A 23 4.61 -6.64 6.51
CA ILE A 23 4.80 -5.71 5.37
C ILE A 23 3.52 -5.66 4.52
N MET A 24 2.86 -6.81 4.34
CA MET A 24 1.58 -6.87 3.63
C MET A 24 0.49 -6.06 4.35
N TRP A 25 0.41 -6.14 5.68
CA TRP A 25 -0.55 -5.38 6.47
C TRP A 25 -0.29 -3.88 6.42
N GLN A 26 0.99 -3.47 6.56
CA GLN A 26 1.39 -2.07 6.42
C GLN A 26 1.01 -1.51 5.05
N GLY A 27 1.28 -2.27 3.98
CA GLY A 27 0.90 -1.89 2.62
C GLY A 27 -0.60 -1.78 2.41
N TYR A 28 -1.38 -2.66 3.03
CA TYR A 28 -2.84 -2.61 2.97
C TYR A 28 -3.40 -1.39 3.70
N ALA A 29 -2.90 -1.10 4.90
CA ALA A 29 -3.28 0.10 5.65
C ALA A 29 -2.96 1.39 4.88
N GLN A 30 -1.79 1.46 4.24
CA GLN A 30 -1.44 2.61 3.40
C GLN A 30 -2.37 2.75 2.19
N LEU A 31 -2.70 1.64 1.52
CA LEU A 31 -3.63 1.63 0.40
C LEU A 31 -5.01 2.15 0.82
N GLN A 32 -5.52 1.72 1.97
CA GLN A 32 -6.81 2.17 2.49
C GLN A 32 -6.82 3.70 2.68
N THR A 33 -5.79 4.26 3.31
CA THR A 33 -5.68 5.71 3.51
C THR A 33 -5.67 6.48 2.17
N LEU A 34 -4.97 5.97 1.15
CA LEU A 34 -4.95 6.58 -0.18
C LEU A 34 -6.34 6.54 -0.85
N CYS A 35 -7.04 5.42 -0.74
CA CYS A 35 -8.40 5.28 -1.25
C CYS A 35 -9.36 6.24 -0.55
N ASP A 36 -9.27 6.36 0.78
CA ASP A 36 -10.10 7.28 1.55
C ASP A 36 -9.85 8.73 1.14
N GLY A 37 -8.59 9.13 1.00
CA GLY A 37 -8.23 10.47 0.51
C GLY A 37 -8.74 10.76 -0.91
N PHE A 38 -8.63 9.79 -1.83
CA PHE A 38 -9.17 9.93 -3.19
C PHE A 38 -10.69 10.08 -3.19
N CYS A 39 -11.39 9.27 -2.39
CA CYS A 39 -12.85 9.31 -2.27
C CYS A 39 -13.33 10.63 -1.63
N LEU A 40 -12.60 11.14 -0.63
CA LEU A 40 -12.88 12.45 -0.03
C LEU A 40 -12.72 13.57 -1.05
N ASN A 41 -11.63 13.58 -1.84
CA ASN A 41 -11.43 14.59 -2.87
C ASN A 41 -12.51 14.53 -3.97
N LYS A 42 -12.90 13.33 -4.41
CA LYS A 42 -13.97 13.14 -5.39
C LYS A 42 -15.33 13.69 -4.91
N ARG A 43 -15.58 13.69 -3.60
CA ARG A 43 -16.82 14.22 -3.01
C ARG A 43 -16.84 15.75 -2.97
N ASN A 44 -15.68 16.39 -2.85
CA ASN A 44 -15.56 17.84 -2.75
C ASN A 44 -15.47 18.57 -4.10
N SER A 45 -15.40 17.86 -5.22
CA SER A 45 -15.49 18.46 -6.56
C SER A 45 -16.96 18.56 -7.00
N TRP A 46 -17.63 19.63 -6.58
CA TRP A 46 -18.86 20.17 -7.18
C TRP A 46 -18.58 21.55 -7.75
#